data_AF-L0J766-F1
#
_entry.id   AF-L0J766-F1
#
_cell.length_a   1.000
_cell.length_b   1.000
_cell.length_c   1.000
_cell.angle_alpha   90.00
_cell.angle_beta   90.00
_cell.angle_gamma   90.00
#
_symmetry.space_group_name_H-M   'P 1'
#
loop_
_entity.id
_entity.type
_entity.pdbx_description
1 polymer ?
#
loop_
_entity_poly.entity_id
_entity_poly.type
_entity_poly.pdbx_seq_one_letter_code
_entity_poly.pdbx_strand_id
1 'polypeptide(L)'
;MDPASATGQVRVAIIGDGAAADLALPTTLAIRELIPRIRATLVSGRDDDALEPDDVTAGPRPYSLAPLGGTPFSLDATLETLAIDDGEQLILCKLPPGPAAPPVVEDIADASAIHSARQFKPFTHAQLPMVAQAAVLGLGALVCGLAIDGWHRGYQWWAAGALGALSVVYILATVLLRRRGNAVAAGRMGVATTVPLALALAAAVPGDAASPRVFLAAAGLVAWSILLLTITTSWVATYTAIIAVSATVALAAGVRMLAHLPYLSLGCGVLAISLLVALNAPTASAVWARFPLPNVPAPGEPTPAPSSLAEIEDLPRKTAISASYQSGMIAASVILAVIGSVLVLWLPDQPPLLAWWLVIATITVTVLRMRIWDSAVPSLWFLSAPFVTALTLAVAFAVTGHLEAGMYATAAVAGLTMALLVASVLKPRELTIPQRRYLDLFENALLVTIAPSLLWLVGLVSLIRNRGAI
;
A
#
# COMPACT_ATOMS: atom_id res chain seq x y z
N MET A 1 32.47 23.49 20.05
CA MET A 1 31.90 24.54 20.91
C MET A 1 30.85 25.22 20.08
N ASP A 2 29.57 25.03 20.41
CA ASP A 2 28.50 25.70 19.68
C ASP A 2 28.63 27.22 19.84
N PRO A 3 28.49 27.98 18.74
CA PRO A 3 28.57 29.44 18.76
C PRO A 3 27.51 30.09 19.68
N ALA A 4 26.42 29.37 19.95
CA ALA A 4 25.38 29.74 20.92
C ALA A 4 25.92 29.90 22.35
N SER A 5 26.85 29.04 22.78
CA SER A 5 27.42 29.09 24.14
C SER A 5 28.41 30.25 24.36
N ALA A 6 28.94 30.83 23.27
CA ALA A 6 29.87 31.96 23.34
C ALA A 6 29.18 33.33 23.36
N THR A 7 27.92 33.42 22.91
CA THR A 7 27.17 34.69 22.76
C THR A 7 25.86 34.74 23.52
N GLY A 8 25.36 33.61 24.04
CA GLY A 8 24.08 33.53 24.78
C GLY A 8 22.86 33.81 23.89
N GLN A 9 23.00 33.64 22.57
CA GLN A 9 21.95 33.86 21.58
C GLN A 9 21.81 32.62 20.69
N VAL A 10 20.56 32.33 20.30
CA VAL A 10 20.22 31.28 19.32
C VAL A 10 19.46 31.90 18.16
N ARG A 11 19.79 31.51 16.94
CA ARG A 11 19.12 31.93 15.70
C ARG A 11 17.98 30.98 15.42
N VAL A 12 16.75 31.48 15.48
CA VAL A 12 15.54 30.71 15.16
C VAL A 12 14.77 31.37 14.03
N ALA A 13 14.14 30.55 13.20
CA ALA A 13 13.23 31.01 12.17
C ALA A 13 11.80 31.00 12.75
N ILE A 14 11.20 32.17 12.94
CA ILE A 14 9.87 32.30 13.56
C ILE A 14 8.82 32.52 12.49
N ILE A 15 7.78 31.69 12.49
CA ILE A 15 6.67 31.70 11.55
C ILE A 15 5.42 32.23 12.28
N GLY A 16 4.89 33.35 11.84
CA GLY A 16 3.60 33.90 12.27
C GLY A 16 2.47 33.64 11.25
N ASP A 17 1.27 34.17 11.51
CA ASP A 17 0.06 33.95 10.69
C ASP A 17 0.18 34.43 9.22
N GLY A 18 1.16 35.28 8.90
CA GLY A 18 1.36 35.79 7.53
C GLY A 18 2.79 36.22 7.17
N ALA A 19 3.76 36.05 8.08
CA ALA A 19 5.15 36.45 7.88
C ALA A 19 6.10 35.46 8.57
N ALA A 20 7.32 35.32 8.03
CA ALA A 20 8.39 34.56 8.64
C ALA A 20 9.63 35.45 8.79
N ALA A 21 10.30 35.36 9.94
CA ALA A 21 11.49 36.15 10.24
C ALA A 21 12.55 35.32 10.96
N ASP A 22 13.81 35.46 10.55
CA ASP A 22 14.96 34.86 11.22
C ASP A 22 15.47 35.80 12.30
N LEU A 23 15.39 35.36 13.56
CA LEU A 23 15.67 36.19 14.73
C LEU A 23 16.76 35.55 15.60
N ALA A 24 17.72 36.37 16.04
CA ALA A 24 18.66 35.98 17.08
C ALA A 24 18.07 36.33 18.45
N LEU A 25 17.63 35.31 19.19
CA LEU A 25 17.00 35.47 20.50
C LEU A 25 17.96 35.11 21.63
N PRO A 26 17.99 35.87 22.74
CA PRO A 26 18.72 35.47 23.94
C PRO A 26 18.19 34.15 24.52
N THR A 27 19.09 33.23 24.86
CA THR A 27 18.71 31.88 25.35
C THR A 27 18.25 31.85 26.79
N THR A 28 18.66 32.84 27.59
CA THR A 28 18.46 32.91 29.05
C THR A 28 17.17 33.62 29.45
N LEU A 29 16.51 34.32 28.53
CA LEU A 29 15.26 35.03 28.80
C LEU A 29 14.05 34.10 28.71
N ALA A 30 13.05 34.37 29.53
CA ALA A 30 11.79 33.64 29.48
C ALA A 30 10.99 34.00 28.21
N ILE A 31 10.27 33.03 27.65
CA ILE A 31 9.49 33.21 26.41
C ILE A 31 8.51 34.39 26.53
N ARG A 32 7.90 34.62 27.70
CA ARG A 32 7.01 35.78 27.95
C ARG A 32 7.64 37.14 27.62
N GLU A 33 8.95 37.30 27.79
CA GLU A 33 9.66 38.55 27.55
C GLU A 33 10.08 38.69 26.08
N LEU A 34 10.27 37.57 25.39
CA LEU A 34 10.64 37.53 23.97
C LEU A 34 9.44 37.77 23.05
N ILE A 35 8.22 37.35 23.45
CA ILE A 35 7.00 37.43 22.62
C ILE A 35 6.70 38.85 22.10
N PRO A 36 6.71 39.92 22.92
CA PRO A 36 6.43 41.27 22.41
C PRO A 36 7.41 41.69 21.32
N ARG A 37 8.70 41.38 21.50
CA ARG A 37 9.76 41.71 20.53
C ARG A 37 9.58 40.91 19.23
N ILE A 38 9.29 39.63 19.34
CA ILE A 38 9.02 38.74 18.19
C ILE A 38 7.78 39.22 17.41
N ARG A 39 6.72 39.66 18.12
CA ARG A 39 5.52 40.17 17.47
C ARG A 39 5.80 41.48 16.75
N ALA A 40 6.57 42.39 17.36
CA ALA A 40 6.93 43.67 16.74
C ALA A 40 7.69 43.42 15.43
N THR A 41 8.70 42.55 15.46
CA THR A 41 9.51 42.24 14.28
C THR A 41 8.74 41.52 13.19
N LEU A 42 7.80 40.64 13.53
CA LEU A 42 6.94 39.96 12.54
C LEU A 42 5.94 40.91 11.86
N VAL A 43 5.51 41.99 12.53
CA VAL A 43 4.53 42.95 12.00
C VAL A 43 5.19 44.08 11.21
N SER A 44 6.26 44.68 11.74
CA SER A 44 6.91 45.87 11.14
C SER A 44 8.19 45.55 10.36
N GLY A 45 8.77 44.36 10.53
CA GLY A 45 10.09 44.01 9.99
C GLY A 45 11.27 44.71 10.67
N ARG A 46 11.03 45.44 11.78
CA ARG A 46 12.06 46.16 12.56
C ARG A 46 11.81 46.05 14.07
N ASP A 47 12.88 46.00 14.85
CA ASP A 47 12.84 45.84 16.31
C ASP A 47 12.30 47.07 17.07
N ASP A 48 12.30 48.26 16.45
CA ASP A 48 12.15 49.56 17.16
C ASP A 48 10.73 50.18 17.10
N ASP A 49 9.79 49.56 16.38
CA ASP A 49 8.45 50.13 16.24
C ASP A 49 7.53 49.69 17.40
N ALA A 50 6.86 50.67 18.02
CA ALA A 50 5.87 50.41 19.06
C ALA A 50 4.70 49.60 18.48
N LEU A 51 4.40 48.46 19.12
CA LEU A 51 3.23 47.65 18.80
C LEU A 51 1.95 48.50 18.88
N GLU A 52 1.15 48.53 17.82
CA GLU A 52 -0.20 49.08 17.93
C GLU A 52 -0.98 48.30 19.00
N PRO A 53 -1.67 48.98 19.92
CA PRO A 53 -2.48 48.32 20.94
C PRO A 53 -3.53 47.44 20.27
N ASP A 54 -3.71 46.24 20.81
CA ASP A 54 -4.53 45.17 20.24
C ASP A 54 -5.91 45.66 19.79
N ASP A 55 -6.33 45.20 18.62
CA ASP A 55 -7.72 45.25 18.18
C ASP A 55 -8.56 44.54 19.25
N VAL A 56 -9.36 45.33 20.00
CA VAL A 56 -10.13 44.94 21.20
C VAL A 56 -11.16 43.83 20.92
N THR A 57 -11.23 43.36 19.67
CA THR A 57 -12.11 42.32 19.16
C THR A 57 -11.56 40.90 19.35
N ALA A 58 -10.25 40.71 19.57
CA ALA A 58 -9.64 39.40 19.83
C ALA A 58 -9.31 39.25 21.33
N GLY A 59 -10.04 38.39 22.05
CA GLY A 59 -9.91 38.25 23.52
C GLY A 59 -8.47 37.99 24.04
N PRO A 60 -8.22 38.21 25.36
CA PRO A 60 -6.89 38.39 25.96
C PRO A 60 -6.12 37.07 26.15
N ARG A 61 -5.85 36.32 25.07
CA ARG A 61 -5.08 35.08 25.14
C ARG A 61 -3.60 35.39 24.91
N PRO A 62 -2.70 35.04 25.85
CA PRO A 62 -1.28 35.22 25.65
C PRO A 62 -0.79 34.34 24.49
N TYR A 63 0.12 34.88 23.69
CA TYR A 63 0.84 34.13 22.68
C TYR A 63 1.96 33.32 23.32
N SER A 64 2.38 32.23 22.69
CA SER A 64 3.57 31.45 23.03
C SER A 64 4.24 30.92 21.75
N LEU A 65 5.44 30.37 21.89
CA LEU A 65 6.17 29.71 20.82
C LEU A 65 5.89 28.20 20.86
N ALA A 66 5.79 27.56 19.70
CA ALA A 66 5.66 26.11 19.59
C ALA A 66 6.63 25.59 18.52
N PRO A 67 7.17 24.36 18.65
CA PRO A 67 7.85 23.72 17.54
C PRO A 67 6.83 23.38 16.43
N LEU A 68 7.28 23.21 15.20
CA LEU A 68 6.42 22.84 14.07
C LEU A 68 5.63 21.55 14.36
N GLY A 69 4.31 21.70 14.53
CA GLY A 69 3.40 20.59 14.82
C GLY A 69 3.43 20.06 16.26
N GLY A 70 4.12 20.74 17.18
CA GLY A 70 4.15 20.36 18.59
C GLY A 70 3.27 21.21 19.50
N THR A 71 3.40 20.99 20.82
CA THR A 71 2.65 21.74 21.83
C THR A 71 3.32 23.09 22.11
N PRO A 72 2.55 24.16 22.36
CA PRO A 72 3.10 25.44 22.77
C PRO A 72 3.93 25.32 24.04
N PHE A 73 5.06 26.01 24.06
CA PHE A 73 5.95 26.08 25.21
C PHE A 73 5.30 26.83 26.37
N SER A 74 5.75 26.49 27.58
CA SER A 74 5.43 27.26 28.77
C SER A 74 6.02 28.66 28.66
N LEU A 75 5.26 29.68 29.09
CA LEU A 75 5.69 31.09 29.05
C LEU A 75 6.90 31.38 29.95
N ASP A 76 7.12 30.54 30.96
CA ASP A 76 8.20 30.67 31.94
C ASP A 76 9.44 29.85 31.56
N ALA A 77 9.37 29.06 30.48
CA ALA A 77 10.53 28.35 29.97
C ALA A 77 11.47 29.29 29.22
N THR A 78 12.77 28.99 29.26
CA THR A 78 13.80 29.64 28.47
C THR A 78 14.18 28.75 27.28
N LEU A 79 14.71 29.34 26.21
CA LEU A 79 15.14 28.58 25.02
C LEU A 79 16.28 27.59 25.37
N GLU A 80 17.13 27.93 26.33
CA GLU A 80 18.16 27.03 26.87
C GLU A 80 17.57 25.81 27.56
N THR A 81 16.53 26.00 28.39
CA THR A 81 15.87 24.89 29.10
C THR A 81 15.14 23.95 28.14
N LEU A 82 14.66 24.50 27.02
CA LEU A 82 14.00 23.75 25.95
C LEU A 82 14.98 23.12 24.96
N ALA A 83 16.29 23.37 25.12
CA ALA A 83 17.36 22.86 24.25
C ALA A 83 17.10 23.13 22.75
N ILE A 84 16.68 24.36 22.43
CA ILE A 84 16.43 24.79 21.04
C ILE A 84 17.77 25.03 20.36
N ASP A 85 17.96 24.37 19.21
CA ASP A 85 19.19 24.44 18.43
C ASP A 85 19.17 25.63 17.45
N ASP A 86 20.36 26.09 17.05
CA ASP A 86 20.50 27.10 16.00
C ASP A 86 19.91 26.60 14.67
N GLY A 87 19.02 27.40 14.09
CA GLY A 87 18.32 27.12 12.84
C GLY A 87 16.96 26.44 13.01
N GLU A 88 16.51 26.19 14.24
CA GLU A 88 15.20 25.60 14.49
C GLU A 88 14.06 26.55 14.09
N GLN A 89 12.99 25.96 13.54
CA GLN A 89 11.79 26.69 13.12
C GLN A 89 10.70 26.62 14.20
N LEU A 90 10.26 27.79 14.67
CA LEU A 90 9.25 27.94 15.71
C LEU A 90 8.03 28.69 15.17
N ILE A 91 6.84 28.32 15.64
CA ILE A 91 5.57 28.96 15.29
C ILE A 91 5.12 29.83 16.45
N LEU A 92 4.76 31.09 16.15
CA LEU A 92 4.07 31.94 17.10
C LEU A 92 2.58 31.55 17.12
N CYS A 93 2.10 31.03 18.24
CA CYS A 93 0.73 30.54 18.38
C CYS A 93 0.05 31.10 19.62
N LYS A 94 -1.28 31.18 19.62
CA LYS A 94 -2.04 31.53 20.83
C LYS A 94 -2.08 30.32 21.76
N LEU A 95 -1.87 30.55 23.06
CA LEU A 95 -1.96 29.47 24.04
C LEU A 95 -3.36 28.84 23.97
N PRO A 96 -3.47 27.49 23.84
CA PRO A 96 -4.76 26.83 23.77
C PRO A 96 -5.55 27.16 25.04
N PRO A 97 -6.87 27.37 24.93
CA PRO A 97 -7.69 27.52 26.12
C PRO A 97 -7.51 26.27 26.98
N GLY A 98 -7.37 26.46 28.29
CA GLY A 98 -7.42 25.34 29.24
C GLY A 98 -8.70 24.53 29.04
N PRO A 99 -8.71 23.26 29.49
CA PRO A 99 -9.91 22.44 29.38
C PRO A 99 -11.08 23.19 30.01
N ALA A 100 -12.17 23.37 29.26
CA ALA A 100 -13.38 23.93 29.82
C ALA A 100 -13.81 23.06 31.01
N ALA A 101 -14.22 23.70 32.10
CA ALA A 101 -14.71 22.98 33.26
C ALA A 101 -15.80 21.98 32.80
N PRO A 102 -15.67 20.68 33.10
CA PRO A 102 -16.66 19.71 32.67
C PRO A 102 -18.00 20.12 33.28
N PRO A 103 -19.10 20.09 32.51
CA PRO A 103 -20.41 20.41 33.06
C PRO A 103 -20.74 19.41 34.17
N VAL A 104 -21.16 19.90 35.33
CA VAL A 104 -21.65 19.08 36.43
C VAL A 104 -23.07 18.66 36.06
N VAL A 105 -23.25 17.37 35.78
CA VAL A 105 -24.56 16.78 35.49
C VAL A 105 -25.05 16.12 36.78
N GLU A 106 -26.13 16.66 37.36
CA GLU A 106 -26.68 16.19 38.64
C GLU A 106 -27.49 14.90 38.50
N ASP A 107 -28.11 14.69 37.32
CA ASP A 107 -28.91 13.49 37.04
C ASP A 107 -28.03 12.36 36.45
N ILE A 108 -28.07 11.20 37.09
CA ILE A 108 -27.39 9.99 36.64
C ILE A 108 -27.93 9.52 35.29
N ALA A 109 -29.22 9.71 35.02
CA ALA A 109 -29.83 9.36 33.73
C ALA A 109 -29.23 10.18 32.59
N ASP A 110 -29.15 11.50 32.75
CA ASP A 110 -28.54 12.40 31.76
C ASP A 110 -27.04 12.14 31.62
N ALA A 111 -26.33 11.91 32.73
CA ALA A 111 -24.91 11.56 32.70
C ALA A 111 -24.68 10.26 31.90
N SER A 112 -25.54 9.26 32.10
CA SER A 112 -25.49 7.99 31.36
C SER A 112 -25.81 8.16 29.87
N ALA A 113 -26.77 9.03 29.52
CA ALA A 113 -27.13 9.32 28.14
C ALA A 113 -26.00 10.06 27.39
N ILE A 114 -25.38 11.05 28.03
CA ILE A 114 -24.22 11.78 27.48
C ILE A 114 -23.03 10.84 27.29
N HIS A 115 -22.77 9.94 28.25
CA HIS A 115 -21.69 8.98 28.14
C HIS A 115 -21.94 7.95 27.03
N SER A 116 -23.18 7.44 26.93
CA SER A 116 -23.61 6.52 25.88
C SER A 116 -23.48 7.14 24.49
N ALA A 117 -23.92 8.39 24.32
CA ALA A 117 -23.82 9.11 23.03
C ALA A 117 -22.36 9.34 22.58
N ARG A 118 -21.40 9.39 23.52
CA ARG A 118 -19.96 9.47 23.20
C ARG A 118 -19.37 8.12 22.78
N GLN A 119 -19.89 7.01 23.33
CA GLN A 119 -19.41 5.67 23.02
C GLN A 119 -20.06 5.09 21.75
N PHE A 120 -21.34 5.37 21.54
CA PHE A 120 -22.13 4.78 20.46
C PHE A 120 -22.64 5.85 19.50
N LYS A 121 -22.36 5.66 18.21
CA LYS A 121 -22.94 6.49 17.16
C LYS A 121 -24.40 6.04 16.92
N PRO A 122 -25.38 6.97 16.92
CA PRO A 122 -26.76 6.61 16.60
C PRO A 122 -26.88 6.15 15.15
N PHE A 123 -27.79 5.21 14.89
CA PHE A 123 -28.10 4.79 13.53
C PHE A 123 -28.72 5.97 12.77
N THR A 124 -28.02 6.44 11.75
CA THR A 124 -28.43 7.59 10.94
C THR A 124 -28.75 7.11 9.52
N HIS A 125 -29.72 7.72 8.84
CA HIS A 125 -30.03 7.41 7.44
C HIS A 125 -28.81 7.48 6.49
N ALA A 126 -27.78 8.24 6.85
CA ALA A 126 -26.50 8.29 6.15
C ALA A 126 -25.73 6.95 6.13
N GLN A 127 -26.00 6.03 7.08
CA GLN A 127 -25.37 4.71 7.14
C GLN A 127 -26.10 3.67 6.26
N LEU A 128 -27.37 3.92 5.90
CA LEU A 128 -28.19 2.99 5.13
C LEU A 128 -27.55 2.59 3.78
N PRO A 129 -26.94 3.50 2.99
CA PRO A 129 -26.24 3.12 1.76
C PRO A 129 -25.09 2.13 2.01
N MET A 130 -24.32 2.31 3.08
CA MET A 130 -23.21 1.42 3.41
C MET A 130 -23.71 0.01 3.78
N VAL A 131 -24.76 -0.07 4.59
CA VAL A 131 -25.39 -1.35 4.97
C VAL A 131 -25.99 -2.04 3.75
N ALA A 132 -26.71 -1.29 2.90
CA ALA A 132 -27.29 -1.81 1.67
C ALA A 132 -26.21 -2.36 0.73
N GLN A 133 -25.08 -1.67 0.59
CA GLN A 133 -23.94 -2.18 -0.19
C GLN A 133 -23.36 -3.47 0.39
N ALA A 134 -23.16 -3.52 1.71
CA ALA A 134 -22.65 -4.74 2.36
C ALA A 134 -23.60 -5.93 2.14
N ALA A 135 -24.92 -5.71 2.25
CA ALA A 135 -25.92 -6.72 1.99
C ALA A 135 -25.91 -7.19 0.52
N VAL A 136 -25.84 -6.27 -0.45
CA VAL A 136 -25.74 -6.62 -1.87
C VAL A 136 -24.49 -7.44 -2.16
N LEU A 137 -23.33 -7.05 -1.61
CA LEU A 137 -22.08 -7.79 -1.78
C LEU A 137 -22.15 -9.19 -1.14
N GLY A 138 -22.73 -9.31 0.06
CA GLY A 138 -22.91 -10.59 0.75
C GLY A 138 -23.86 -11.53 -0.01
N LEU A 139 -24.99 -11.02 -0.49
CA LEU A 139 -25.93 -11.78 -1.33
C LEU A 139 -25.29 -12.19 -2.65
N GLY A 140 -24.53 -11.31 -3.29
CA GLY A 140 -23.82 -11.65 -4.52
C GLY A 140 -22.74 -12.72 -4.30
N ALA A 141 -22.04 -12.69 -3.17
CA ALA A 141 -21.09 -13.75 -2.82
C ALA A 141 -21.80 -15.11 -2.65
N LEU A 142 -22.98 -15.12 -2.04
CA LEU A 142 -23.83 -16.32 -1.93
C LEU A 142 -24.28 -16.83 -3.31
N VAL A 143 -24.71 -15.95 -4.20
CA VAL A 143 -25.06 -16.31 -5.59
C VAL A 143 -23.86 -16.91 -6.33
N CYS A 144 -22.67 -16.32 -6.19
CA CYS A 144 -21.44 -16.90 -6.76
C CYS A 144 -21.16 -18.30 -6.21
N GLY A 145 -21.28 -18.50 -4.89
CA GLY A 145 -21.08 -19.81 -4.27
C GLY A 145 -22.06 -20.87 -4.76
N LEU A 146 -23.36 -20.53 -4.84
CA LEU A 146 -24.39 -21.42 -5.37
C LEU A 146 -24.20 -21.73 -6.86
N ALA A 147 -23.76 -20.74 -7.65
CA ALA A 147 -23.46 -20.95 -9.07
C ALA A 147 -22.26 -21.87 -9.27
N ILE A 148 -21.22 -21.76 -8.43
CA ILE A 148 -20.06 -22.67 -8.45
C ILE A 148 -20.49 -24.11 -8.09
N ASP A 149 -21.28 -24.29 -7.03
CA ASP A 149 -21.82 -25.61 -6.66
C ASP A 149 -22.71 -26.19 -7.78
N GLY A 150 -23.58 -25.36 -8.38
CA GLY A 150 -24.38 -25.74 -9.54
C GLY A 150 -23.53 -26.15 -10.74
N TRP A 151 -22.42 -25.44 -11.00
CA TRP A 151 -21.46 -25.81 -12.04
C TRP A 151 -20.81 -27.17 -11.75
N HIS A 152 -20.35 -27.42 -10.52
CA HIS A 152 -19.79 -28.71 -10.13
C HIS A 152 -20.78 -29.87 -10.28
N ARG A 153 -22.07 -29.63 -10.10
CA ARG A 153 -23.14 -30.62 -10.28
C ARG A 153 -23.60 -30.81 -11.73
N GLY A 154 -23.01 -30.10 -12.69
CA GLY A 154 -23.30 -30.23 -14.13
C GLY A 154 -24.29 -29.21 -14.69
N TYR A 155 -24.79 -28.25 -13.90
CA TYR A 155 -25.71 -27.19 -14.36
C TYR A 155 -24.97 -25.98 -14.96
N GLN A 156 -24.06 -26.23 -15.92
CA GLN A 156 -23.15 -25.20 -16.45
C GLN A 156 -23.88 -23.97 -17.03
N TRP A 157 -24.96 -24.15 -17.79
CA TRP A 157 -25.70 -23.04 -18.41
C TRP A 157 -26.41 -22.15 -17.38
N TRP A 158 -26.96 -22.75 -16.32
CA TRP A 158 -27.60 -21.98 -15.25
C TRP A 158 -26.57 -21.22 -14.43
N ALA A 159 -25.43 -21.85 -14.12
CA ALA A 159 -24.32 -21.19 -13.44
C ALA A 159 -23.76 -20.01 -14.26
N ALA A 160 -23.49 -20.21 -15.55
CA ALA A 160 -23.02 -19.16 -16.45
C ALA A 160 -24.04 -18.01 -16.58
N GLY A 161 -25.33 -18.33 -16.71
CA GLY A 161 -26.41 -17.34 -16.78
C GLY A 161 -26.54 -16.52 -15.50
N ALA A 162 -26.51 -17.17 -14.32
CA ALA A 162 -26.60 -16.49 -13.03
C ALA A 162 -25.39 -15.56 -12.78
N LEU A 163 -24.17 -16.04 -13.05
CA LEU A 163 -22.95 -15.26 -12.91
C LEU A 163 -22.87 -14.11 -13.92
N GLY A 164 -23.30 -14.35 -15.15
CA GLY A 164 -23.38 -13.33 -16.20
C GLY A 164 -24.38 -12.23 -15.83
N ALA A 165 -25.58 -12.61 -15.37
CA ALA A 165 -26.59 -11.66 -14.90
C ALA A 165 -26.09 -10.83 -13.72
N LEU A 166 -25.49 -11.47 -12.71
CA LEU A 166 -24.90 -10.78 -11.56
C LEU A 166 -23.80 -9.79 -11.96
N SER A 167 -22.95 -10.19 -12.91
CA SER A 167 -21.90 -9.31 -13.46
C SER A 167 -22.51 -8.08 -14.11
N VAL A 168 -23.52 -8.23 -14.96
CA VAL A 168 -24.21 -7.12 -15.63
C VAL A 168 -24.87 -6.19 -14.60
N VAL A 169 -25.49 -6.74 -13.55
CA VAL A 169 -26.08 -5.94 -12.47
C VAL A 169 -25.02 -5.09 -11.76
N TYR A 170 -23.85 -5.66 -11.45
CA TYR A 170 -22.77 -4.90 -10.82
C TYR A 170 -22.13 -3.86 -11.74
N ILE A 171 -22.00 -4.15 -13.03
CA ILE A 171 -21.55 -3.18 -14.05
C ILE A 171 -22.54 -2.00 -14.10
N LEU A 172 -23.84 -2.28 -14.20
CA LEU A 172 -24.87 -1.25 -14.27
C LEU A 172 -24.94 -0.43 -12.97
N ALA A 173 -24.82 -1.08 -11.82
CA ALA A 173 -24.74 -0.42 -10.53
C ALA A 173 -23.53 0.52 -10.46
N THR A 174 -22.35 0.07 -10.93
CA THR A 174 -21.14 0.89 -10.98
C THR A 174 -21.35 2.16 -11.79
N VAL A 175 -21.96 2.05 -12.98
CA VAL A 175 -22.28 3.19 -13.85
C VAL A 175 -23.29 4.13 -13.21
N LEU A 176 -24.38 3.59 -12.64
CA LEU A 176 -25.45 4.40 -12.04
C LEU A 176 -24.98 5.14 -10.79
N LEU A 177 -24.26 4.47 -9.89
CA LEU A 177 -23.72 5.06 -8.67
C LEU A 177 -22.72 6.17 -9.01
N ARG A 178 -21.92 5.96 -10.06
CA ARG A 178 -20.99 6.97 -10.53
C ARG A 178 -21.69 8.19 -11.11
N ARG A 179 -22.74 8.02 -11.91
CA ARG A 179 -23.56 9.14 -12.43
C ARG A 179 -24.22 9.94 -11.30
N ARG A 180 -24.51 9.31 -10.16
CA ARG A 180 -25.03 9.96 -8.96
C ARG A 180 -23.96 10.63 -8.08
N GLY A 181 -22.69 10.65 -8.52
CA GLY A 181 -21.59 11.28 -7.79
C GLY A 181 -21.02 10.45 -6.64
N ASN A 182 -21.48 9.21 -6.41
CA ASN A 182 -20.99 8.37 -5.32
C ASN A 182 -19.80 7.50 -5.77
N ALA A 183 -18.62 8.12 -5.85
CA ALA A 183 -17.40 7.49 -6.39
C ALA A 183 -16.92 6.28 -5.58
N VAL A 184 -16.99 6.33 -4.24
CA VAL A 184 -16.53 5.24 -3.35
C VAL A 184 -17.41 4.01 -3.54
N ALA A 185 -18.73 4.22 -3.53
CA ALA A 185 -19.72 3.18 -3.66
C ALA A 185 -19.65 2.52 -5.06
N ALA A 186 -19.44 3.31 -6.11
CA ALA A 186 -19.20 2.81 -7.47
C ALA A 186 -17.91 1.99 -7.55
N GLY A 187 -16.82 2.46 -6.93
CA GLY A 187 -15.55 1.73 -6.89
C GLY A 187 -15.67 0.34 -6.25
N ARG A 188 -16.41 0.22 -5.14
CA ARG A 188 -16.68 -1.07 -4.47
C ARG A 188 -17.41 -2.06 -5.39
N MET A 189 -18.44 -1.59 -6.10
CA MET A 189 -19.19 -2.43 -7.06
C MET A 189 -18.33 -2.82 -8.26
N GLY A 190 -17.48 -1.91 -8.75
CA GLY A 190 -16.55 -2.18 -9.85
C GLY A 190 -15.54 -3.27 -9.51
N VAL A 191 -14.97 -3.24 -8.30
CA VAL A 191 -14.09 -4.30 -7.79
C VAL A 191 -14.87 -5.59 -7.58
N ALA A 192 -16.07 -5.54 -7.00
CA ALA A 192 -16.91 -6.71 -6.77
C ALA A 192 -17.35 -7.41 -8.06
N THR A 193 -17.40 -6.70 -9.20
CA THR A 193 -17.72 -7.26 -10.52
C THR A 193 -16.67 -8.27 -10.99
N THR A 194 -15.42 -8.17 -10.53
CA THR A 194 -14.31 -9.01 -11.03
C THR A 194 -14.55 -10.50 -10.83
N VAL A 195 -15.04 -10.90 -9.64
CA VAL A 195 -15.31 -12.31 -9.31
C VAL A 195 -16.42 -12.92 -10.18
N PRO A 196 -17.66 -12.39 -10.20
CA PRO A 196 -18.72 -12.97 -11.02
C PRO A 196 -18.38 -12.89 -12.52
N LEU A 197 -17.67 -11.84 -12.96
CA LEU A 197 -17.27 -11.71 -14.37
C LEU A 197 -16.29 -12.82 -14.76
N ALA A 198 -15.24 -13.04 -13.98
CA ALA A 198 -14.26 -14.09 -14.24
C ALA A 198 -14.91 -15.48 -14.26
N LEU A 199 -15.80 -15.76 -13.30
CA LEU A 199 -16.52 -17.02 -13.22
C LEU A 199 -17.50 -17.20 -14.38
N ALA A 200 -18.23 -16.15 -14.77
CA ALA A 200 -19.14 -16.19 -15.92
C ALA A 200 -18.39 -16.51 -17.21
N LEU A 201 -17.26 -15.84 -17.42
CA LEU A 201 -16.39 -16.03 -18.58
C LEU A 201 -15.75 -17.44 -18.61
N ALA A 202 -15.36 -17.96 -17.45
CA ALA A 202 -14.88 -19.34 -17.33
C ALA A 202 -15.99 -20.37 -17.61
N ALA A 203 -17.20 -20.14 -17.11
CA ALA A 203 -18.34 -21.03 -17.30
C ALA A 203 -18.93 -20.96 -18.73
N ALA A 204 -18.68 -19.88 -19.47
CA ALA A 204 -19.14 -19.72 -20.85
C ALA A 204 -18.44 -20.66 -21.84
N VAL A 205 -17.24 -21.17 -21.51
CA VAL A 205 -16.49 -22.08 -22.39
C VAL A 205 -16.92 -23.54 -22.12
N PRO A 206 -17.56 -24.21 -23.10
CA PRO A 206 -17.93 -25.63 -22.96
C PRO A 206 -16.69 -26.54 -23.02
N GLY A 207 -16.76 -27.69 -22.35
CA GLY A 207 -15.73 -28.74 -22.35
C GLY A 207 -14.73 -28.67 -21.19
N ASP A 208 -14.04 -29.77 -20.90
CA ASP A 208 -13.23 -29.95 -19.68
C ASP A 208 -11.84 -29.29 -19.71
N ALA A 209 -11.52 -28.57 -20.78
CA ALA A 209 -10.22 -27.92 -20.91
C ALA A 209 -10.09 -26.73 -19.94
N ALA A 210 -9.23 -26.87 -18.92
CA ALA A 210 -8.98 -25.80 -17.95
C ALA A 210 -8.28 -24.58 -18.56
N SER A 211 -7.32 -24.78 -19.49
CA SER A 211 -6.50 -23.68 -20.02
C SER A 211 -7.33 -22.61 -20.76
N PRO A 212 -8.24 -22.96 -21.70
CA PRO A 212 -9.08 -21.97 -22.39
C PRO A 212 -10.03 -21.21 -21.45
N ARG A 213 -10.57 -21.89 -20.42
CA ARG A 213 -11.43 -21.27 -19.40
C ARG A 213 -10.68 -20.19 -18.61
N VAL A 214 -9.48 -20.53 -18.13
CA VAL A 214 -8.62 -19.60 -17.39
C VAL A 214 -8.15 -18.45 -18.27
N PHE A 215 -7.82 -18.71 -19.54
CA PHE A 215 -7.43 -17.69 -20.50
C PHE A 215 -8.54 -16.65 -20.70
N LEU A 216 -9.77 -17.09 -20.96
CA LEU A 216 -10.90 -16.19 -21.21
C LEU A 216 -11.25 -15.36 -19.97
N ALA A 217 -11.30 -16.00 -18.80
CA ALA A 217 -11.52 -15.30 -17.53
C ALA A 217 -10.45 -14.22 -17.27
N ALA A 218 -9.17 -14.57 -17.45
CA ALA A 218 -8.07 -13.65 -17.25
C ALA A 218 -8.07 -12.50 -18.26
N ALA A 219 -8.34 -12.77 -19.54
CA ALA A 219 -8.47 -11.73 -20.57
C ALA A 219 -9.61 -10.75 -20.27
N GLY A 220 -10.77 -11.25 -19.82
CA GLY A 220 -11.89 -10.41 -19.41
C GLY A 220 -11.59 -9.54 -18.20
N LEU A 221 -10.88 -10.08 -17.21
CA LEU A 221 -10.43 -9.30 -16.05
C LEU A 221 -9.46 -8.17 -16.42
N VAL A 222 -8.54 -8.43 -17.36
CA VAL A 222 -7.64 -7.40 -17.91
C VAL A 222 -8.46 -6.31 -18.59
N ALA A 223 -9.37 -6.69 -19.49
CA ALA A 223 -10.20 -5.73 -20.22
C ALA A 223 -11.06 -4.87 -19.27
N TRP A 224 -11.72 -5.50 -18.29
CA TRP A 224 -12.53 -4.81 -17.29
C TRP A 224 -11.72 -3.86 -16.42
N SER A 225 -10.54 -4.29 -15.96
CA SER A 225 -9.69 -3.49 -15.09
C SER A 225 -9.06 -2.30 -15.83
N ILE A 226 -8.65 -2.48 -17.09
CA ILE A 226 -8.18 -1.37 -17.95
C ILE A 226 -9.31 -0.36 -18.19
N LEU A 227 -10.52 -0.85 -18.47
CA LEU A 227 -11.70 0.01 -18.62
C LEU A 227 -11.93 0.84 -17.36
N LEU A 228 -11.89 0.23 -16.17
CA LEU A 228 -12.11 0.99 -14.93
C LEU A 228 -10.98 1.97 -14.60
N LEU A 229 -9.71 1.64 -14.90
CA LEU A 229 -8.57 2.56 -14.74
C LEU A 229 -8.62 3.76 -15.68
N THR A 230 -9.11 3.56 -16.91
CA THR A 230 -9.21 4.66 -17.89
C THR A 230 -10.32 5.64 -17.54
N ILE A 231 -11.42 5.15 -16.98
CA ILE A 231 -12.56 6.00 -16.64
C ILE A 231 -12.43 6.55 -15.21
N THR A 232 -11.79 5.84 -14.25
CA THR A 232 -11.86 6.17 -12.81
C THR A 232 -10.48 6.35 -12.17
N THR A 233 -10.34 7.29 -11.24
CA THR A 233 -9.09 7.53 -10.46
C THR A 233 -9.11 6.89 -9.07
N SER A 234 -10.16 6.14 -8.73
CA SER A 234 -10.32 5.44 -7.46
C SER A 234 -9.90 3.98 -7.58
N TRP A 235 -9.36 3.40 -6.50
CA TRP A 235 -8.95 1.99 -6.43
C TRP A 235 -7.89 1.58 -7.46
N VAL A 236 -7.04 2.54 -7.88
CA VAL A 236 -5.99 2.33 -8.90
C VAL A 236 -5.09 1.14 -8.52
N ALA A 237 -4.65 1.06 -7.26
CA ALA A 237 -3.82 -0.05 -6.77
C ALA A 237 -4.46 -1.43 -7.02
N THR A 238 -5.76 -1.58 -6.75
CA THR A 238 -6.46 -2.85 -6.91
C THR A 238 -6.56 -3.26 -8.38
N TYR A 239 -6.94 -2.34 -9.27
CA TYR A 239 -7.03 -2.65 -10.70
C TYR A 239 -5.67 -2.91 -11.33
N THR A 240 -4.63 -2.18 -10.94
CA THR A 240 -3.26 -2.47 -11.39
C THR A 240 -2.81 -3.85 -10.95
N ALA A 241 -3.14 -4.26 -9.71
CA ALA A 241 -2.85 -5.61 -9.24
C ALA A 241 -3.57 -6.67 -10.09
N ILE A 242 -4.87 -6.49 -10.32
CA ILE A 242 -5.68 -7.41 -11.13
C ILE A 242 -5.14 -7.51 -12.56
N ILE A 243 -4.75 -6.40 -13.20
CA ILE A 243 -4.19 -6.40 -14.54
C ILE A 243 -2.88 -7.18 -14.58
N ALA A 244 -1.94 -6.91 -13.68
CA ALA A 244 -0.65 -7.57 -13.68
C ALA A 244 -0.77 -9.09 -13.42
N VAL A 245 -1.63 -9.49 -12.47
CA VAL A 245 -1.89 -10.91 -12.20
C VAL A 245 -2.59 -11.58 -13.40
N SER A 246 -3.69 -10.99 -13.87
CA SER A 246 -4.51 -11.58 -14.94
C SER A 246 -3.77 -11.61 -16.27
N ALA A 247 -2.97 -10.60 -16.61
CA ALA A 247 -2.16 -10.60 -17.82
C ALA A 247 -1.11 -11.73 -17.79
N THR A 248 -0.47 -11.94 -16.64
CA THR A 248 0.51 -13.03 -16.45
C THR A 248 -0.16 -14.40 -16.53
N VAL A 249 -1.33 -14.57 -15.90
CA VAL A 249 -2.11 -15.81 -15.94
C VAL A 249 -2.64 -16.09 -17.36
N ALA A 250 -3.13 -15.07 -18.08
CA ALA A 250 -3.54 -15.19 -19.47
C ALA A 250 -2.37 -15.62 -20.36
N LEU A 251 -1.18 -15.02 -20.17
CA LEU A 251 0.03 -15.41 -20.90
C LEU A 251 0.40 -16.87 -20.61
N ALA A 252 0.42 -17.28 -19.34
CA ALA A 252 0.72 -18.66 -18.95
C ALA A 252 -0.30 -19.67 -19.53
N ALA A 253 -1.59 -19.33 -19.50
CA ALA A 253 -2.65 -20.15 -20.07
C ALA A 253 -2.54 -20.25 -21.61
N GLY A 254 -2.23 -19.14 -22.29
CA GLY A 254 -2.01 -19.10 -23.74
C GLY A 254 -0.79 -19.93 -24.15
N VAL A 255 0.33 -19.81 -23.44
CA VAL A 255 1.52 -20.64 -23.66
C VAL A 255 1.19 -22.13 -23.46
N ARG A 256 0.40 -22.47 -22.43
CA ARG A 256 -0.04 -23.84 -22.21
C ARG A 256 -0.92 -24.36 -23.36
N MET A 257 -1.80 -23.52 -23.92
CA MET A 257 -2.65 -23.90 -25.05
C MET A 257 -1.85 -24.16 -26.32
N LEU A 258 -0.78 -23.39 -26.56
CA LEU A 258 0.02 -23.50 -27.79
C LEU A 258 1.15 -24.54 -27.70
N ALA A 259 1.83 -24.62 -26.57
CA ALA A 259 3.06 -25.39 -26.41
C ALA A 259 2.94 -26.58 -25.44
N HIS A 260 1.77 -26.79 -24.81
CA HIS A 260 1.50 -27.89 -23.88
C HIS A 260 2.56 -28.07 -22.76
N LEU A 261 3.18 -26.97 -22.32
CA LEU A 261 4.23 -27.01 -21.31
C LEU A 261 3.75 -27.58 -19.97
N PRO A 262 4.62 -28.29 -19.23
CA PRO A 262 4.30 -28.79 -17.90
C PRO A 262 4.07 -27.64 -16.91
N TYR A 263 3.24 -27.88 -15.90
CA TYR A 263 2.90 -26.88 -14.87
C TYR A 263 4.12 -26.39 -14.10
N LEU A 264 5.13 -27.24 -13.90
CA LEU A 264 6.41 -26.86 -13.29
C LEU A 264 7.09 -25.71 -14.03
N SER A 265 7.19 -25.81 -15.37
CA SER A 265 7.81 -24.76 -16.20
C SER A 265 6.99 -23.49 -16.23
N LEU A 266 5.65 -23.60 -16.22
CA LEU A 266 4.76 -22.44 -16.11
C LEU A 266 4.91 -21.74 -14.75
N GLY A 267 4.97 -22.51 -13.66
CA GLY A 267 5.20 -21.99 -12.31
C GLY A 267 6.54 -21.27 -12.18
N CYS A 268 7.61 -21.83 -12.77
CA CYS A 268 8.91 -21.16 -12.86
C CYS A 268 8.82 -19.82 -13.62
N GLY A 269 8.12 -19.79 -14.76
CA GLY A 269 7.89 -18.56 -15.53
C GLY A 269 7.11 -17.51 -14.72
N VAL A 270 6.07 -17.93 -14.01
CA VAL A 270 5.25 -17.05 -13.15
C VAL A 270 6.08 -16.50 -11.98
N LEU A 271 6.93 -17.30 -11.34
CA LEU A 271 7.86 -16.85 -10.30
C LEU A 271 8.87 -15.83 -10.84
N ALA A 272 9.40 -16.06 -12.04
CA ALA A 272 10.30 -15.11 -12.70
C ALA A 272 9.59 -13.77 -12.97
N ILE A 273 8.37 -13.82 -13.50
CA ILE A 273 7.56 -12.61 -13.76
C ILE A 273 7.23 -11.89 -12.45
N SER A 274 6.90 -12.62 -11.37
CA SER A 274 6.68 -12.05 -10.04
C SER A 274 7.88 -11.20 -9.58
N LEU A 275 9.10 -11.74 -9.66
CA LEU A 275 10.32 -11.03 -9.29
C LEU A 275 10.59 -9.82 -10.19
N LEU A 276 10.36 -9.95 -11.50
CA LEU A 276 10.50 -8.85 -12.45
C LEU A 276 9.50 -7.73 -12.19
N VAL A 277 8.25 -8.05 -11.85
CA VAL A 277 7.22 -7.07 -11.49
C VAL A 277 7.61 -6.32 -10.22
N ALA A 278 8.10 -7.01 -9.19
CA ALA A 278 8.59 -6.35 -7.97
C ALA A 278 9.82 -5.46 -8.24
N LEU A 279 10.74 -5.91 -9.09
CA LEU A 279 11.95 -5.15 -9.45
C LEU A 279 11.62 -3.88 -10.23
N ASN A 280 10.68 -3.95 -11.17
CA ASN A 280 10.31 -2.83 -12.04
C ASN A 280 9.15 -1.98 -11.48
N ALA A 281 8.66 -2.26 -10.27
CA ALA A 281 7.56 -1.51 -9.67
C ALA A 281 7.82 0.01 -9.52
N PRO A 282 8.99 0.47 -9.04
CA PRO A 282 9.27 1.90 -8.93
C PRO A 282 9.31 2.61 -10.30
N THR A 283 9.98 1.99 -11.28
CA THR A 283 10.18 2.60 -12.60
C THR A 283 8.88 2.61 -13.42
N ALA A 284 8.15 1.49 -13.43
CA ALA A 284 6.88 1.40 -14.15
C ALA A 284 5.80 2.30 -13.55
N SER A 285 5.69 2.37 -12.22
CA SER A 285 4.72 3.25 -11.56
C SER A 285 4.98 4.72 -11.86
N ALA A 286 6.26 5.14 -11.90
CA ALA A 286 6.64 6.50 -12.24
C ALA A 286 6.26 6.88 -13.68
N VAL A 287 6.50 5.97 -14.63
CA VAL A 287 6.12 6.15 -16.04
C VAL A 287 4.61 6.19 -16.21
N TRP A 288 3.87 5.29 -15.56
CA TRP A 288 2.40 5.23 -15.65
C TRP A 288 1.70 6.42 -14.98
N ALA A 289 2.28 6.97 -13.90
CA ALA A 289 1.82 8.20 -13.27
C ALA A 289 2.18 9.46 -14.08
N ARG A 290 2.95 9.33 -15.18
CA ARG A 290 3.39 10.43 -16.04
C ARG A 290 4.13 11.51 -15.25
N PHE A 291 5.11 11.09 -14.45
CA PHE A 291 6.03 12.04 -13.84
C PHE A 291 6.76 12.85 -14.92
N PRO A 292 7.05 14.13 -14.65
CA PRO A 292 7.88 14.92 -15.55
C PRO A 292 9.26 14.25 -15.60
N LEU A 293 9.66 13.84 -16.81
CA LEU A 293 10.96 13.23 -17.01
C LEU A 293 12.04 14.30 -16.77
N PRO A 294 13.07 14.01 -15.96
CA PRO A 294 14.16 14.95 -15.76
C PRO A 294 14.87 15.14 -17.11
N ASN A 295 14.79 16.34 -17.68
CA ASN A 295 15.56 16.68 -18.87
C ASN A 295 16.98 17.02 -18.43
N VAL A 296 17.94 16.13 -18.72
CA VAL A 296 19.36 16.37 -18.44
C VAL A 296 19.97 16.93 -19.73
N PRO A 297 20.22 18.26 -19.81
CA PRO A 297 20.78 18.87 -21.02
C PRO A 297 22.19 18.34 -21.28
N ALA A 298 22.55 18.22 -22.56
CA ALA A 298 23.92 17.87 -22.92
C ALA A 298 24.89 19.01 -22.55
N PRO A 299 26.19 18.73 -22.34
CA PRO A 299 27.18 19.77 -22.08
C PRO A 299 27.17 20.82 -23.20
N GLY A 300 26.86 22.08 -22.87
CA GLY A 300 26.78 23.20 -23.81
C GLY A 300 25.37 23.55 -24.30
N GLU A 301 24.35 22.75 -23.95
CA GLU A 301 22.95 23.14 -24.17
C GLU A 301 22.45 24.10 -23.08
N PRO A 302 21.56 25.05 -23.43
CA PRO A 302 20.95 25.93 -22.44
C PRO A 302 20.14 25.13 -21.43
N THR A 303 20.18 25.55 -20.16
CA THR A 303 19.42 24.89 -19.10
C THR A 303 17.93 24.92 -19.41
N PRO A 304 17.21 23.79 -19.23
CA PRO A 304 15.79 23.73 -19.50
C PRO A 304 15.03 24.73 -18.63
N ALA A 305 13.94 25.27 -19.18
CA ALA A 305 13.05 26.16 -18.43
C ALA A 305 12.51 25.45 -17.18
N PRO A 306 12.33 26.16 -16.06
CA PRO A 306 11.75 25.57 -14.86
C PRO A 306 10.34 25.04 -15.15
N SER A 307 9.97 23.96 -14.45
CA SER A 307 8.64 23.37 -14.53
C SER A 307 7.55 24.40 -14.25
N SER A 308 6.43 24.30 -14.96
CA SER A 308 5.31 25.25 -14.79
C SER A 308 4.68 25.14 -13.41
N LEU A 309 4.13 26.25 -12.89
CA LEU A 309 3.45 26.26 -11.58
C LEU A 309 2.31 25.22 -11.51
N ALA A 310 1.57 25.05 -12.61
CA ALA A 310 0.50 24.05 -12.71
C ALA A 310 1.01 22.60 -12.58
N GLU A 311 2.22 22.29 -13.09
CA GLU A 311 2.83 20.96 -12.93
C GLU A 311 3.29 20.72 -11.49
N ILE A 312 3.77 21.76 -10.81
CA ILE A 312 4.17 21.71 -9.41
C ILE A 312 2.93 21.51 -8.52
N GLU A 313 1.84 22.22 -8.79
CA GLU A 313 0.58 22.09 -8.07
C GLU A 313 -0.08 20.71 -8.28
N ASP A 314 0.10 20.10 -9.46
CA ASP A 314 -0.40 18.77 -9.77
C ASP A 314 0.48 17.62 -9.22
N LEU A 315 1.71 17.94 -8.77
CA LEU A 315 2.69 16.95 -8.33
C LEU A 315 2.18 16.08 -7.16
N PRO A 316 1.54 16.61 -6.10
CA PRO A 316 1.01 15.79 -5.00
C PRO A 316 -0.04 14.77 -5.45
N ARG A 317 -0.84 15.12 -6.47
CA ARG A 317 -1.83 14.19 -7.05
C ARG A 317 -1.12 13.08 -7.83
N LYS A 318 -0.13 13.42 -8.64
CA LYS A 318 0.67 12.43 -9.40
C LYS A 318 1.45 11.49 -8.49
N THR A 319 2.04 11.99 -7.39
CA THR A 319 2.75 11.17 -6.41
C THR A 319 1.81 10.17 -5.72
N ALA A 320 0.60 10.60 -5.34
CA ALA A 320 -0.40 9.70 -4.76
C ALA A 320 -0.83 8.60 -5.75
N ILE A 321 -1.04 8.95 -7.02
CA ILE A 321 -1.36 7.99 -8.09
C ILE A 321 -0.19 7.03 -8.32
N SER A 322 1.05 7.51 -8.39
CA SER A 322 2.25 6.67 -8.53
C SER A 322 2.38 5.67 -7.38
N ALA A 323 2.21 6.13 -6.14
CA ALA A 323 2.25 5.26 -4.97
C ALA A 323 1.16 4.17 -5.02
N SER A 324 -0.01 4.48 -5.59
CA SER A 324 -1.08 3.50 -5.79
C SER A 324 -0.73 2.46 -6.87
N TYR A 325 -0.16 2.87 -8.01
CA TYR A 325 0.33 1.94 -9.05
C TYR A 325 1.39 1.00 -8.48
N GLN A 326 2.35 1.55 -7.76
CA GLN A 326 3.43 0.82 -7.10
C GLN A 326 2.89 -0.21 -6.10
N SER A 327 1.95 0.19 -5.24
CA SER A 327 1.30 -0.72 -4.28
C SER A 327 0.56 -1.86 -4.99
N GLY A 328 -0.12 -1.55 -6.11
CA GLY A 328 -0.79 -2.55 -6.93
C GLY A 328 0.17 -3.55 -7.59
N MET A 329 1.30 -3.09 -8.14
CA MET A 329 2.32 -3.96 -8.72
C MET A 329 2.96 -4.88 -7.68
N ILE A 330 3.20 -4.38 -6.47
CA ILE A 330 3.78 -5.17 -5.38
C ILE A 330 2.79 -6.23 -4.90
N ALA A 331 1.52 -5.87 -4.74
CA ALA A 331 0.46 -6.83 -4.47
C ALA A 331 0.38 -7.93 -5.54
N ALA A 332 0.45 -7.54 -6.83
CA ALA A 332 0.49 -8.51 -7.93
C ALA A 332 1.71 -9.42 -7.90
N SER A 333 2.90 -8.87 -7.61
CA SER A 333 4.12 -9.67 -7.47
C SER A 333 3.96 -10.74 -6.40
N VAL A 334 3.43 -10.39 -5.22
CA VAL A 334 3.20 -11.36 -4.13
C VAL A 334 2.17 -12.41 -4.53
N ILE A 335 1.05 -12.01 -5.14
CA ILE A 335 0.03 -12.96 -5.62
C ILE A 335 0.60 -13.90 -6.68
N LEU A 336 1.40 -13.39 -7.62
CA LEU A 336 2.09 -14.20 -8.63
C LEU A 336 3.12 -15.13 -7.99
N ALA A 337 3.83 -14.70 -6.94
CA ALA A 337 4.76 -15.57 -6.22
C ALA A 337 4.02 -16.77 -5.60
N VAL A 338 2.83 -16.53 -5.02
CA VAL A 338 1.97 -17.59 -4.46
C VAL A 338 1.49 -18.53 -5.57
N ILE A 339 0.94 -18.00 -6.67
CA ILE A 339 0.45 -18.80 -7.80
C ILE A 339 1.59 -19.65 -8.38
N GLY A 340 2.75 -19.05 -8.60
CA GLY A 340 3.93 -19.75 -9.11
C GLY A 340 4.42 -20.85 -8.16
N SER A 341 4.43 -20.59 -6.86
CA SER A 341 4.82 -21.58 -5.84
C SER A 341 3.89 -22.78 -5.81
N VAL A 342 2.57 -22.56 -5.91
CA VAL A 342 1.58 -23.64 -6.02
C VAL A 342 1.81 -24.43 -7.30
N LEU A 343 1.97 -23.78 -8.46
CA LEU A 343 2.19 -24.48 -9.73
C LEU A 343 3.47 -25.35 -9.75
N VAL A 344 4.51 -24.94 -9.01
CA VAL A 344 5.77 -25.67 -8.90
C VAL A 344 5.64 -26.91 -7.99
N LEU A 345 4.91 -26.81 -6.88
CA LEU A 345 4.88 -27.83 -5.82
C LEU A 345 3.63 -28.71 -5.78
N TRP A 346 2.51 -28.26 -6.35
CA TRP A 346 1.20 -28.89 -6.15
C TRP A 346 1.02 -30.25 -6.85
N LEU A 347 1.60 -30.40 -8.03
CA LEU A 347 1.34 -31.54 -8.91
C LEU A 347 2.39 -32.67 -8.90
N PRO A 348 3.68 -32.43 -8.64
CA PRO A 348 4.64 -33.54 -8.58
C PRO A 348 4.40 -34.39 -7.32
N ASP A 349 4.19 -35.70 -7.46
CA ASP A 349 4.12 -36.64 -6.33
C ASP A 349 5.40 -36.60 -5.46
N GLN A 350 6.54 -36.27 -6.09
CA GLN A 350 7.81 -36.01 -5.44
C GLN A 350 8.48 -34.79 -6.09
N PRO A 351 8.21 -33.56 -5.60
CA PRO A 351 8.85 -32.37 -6.13
C PRO A 351 10.36 -32.44 -5.87
N PRO A 352 11.21 -32.11 -6.86
CA PRO A 352 12.65 -32.14 -6.67
C PRO A 352 13.05 -31.16 -5.56
N LEU A 353 14.09 -31.46 -4.79
CA LEU A 353 14.60 -30.58 -3.72
C LEU A 353 14.86 -29.15 -4.21
N LEU A 354 15.25 -29.01 -5.48
CA LEU A 354 15.51 -27.73 -6.12
C LEU A 354 14.24 -26.89 -6.34
N ALA A 355 13.06 -27.52 -6.50
CA ALA A 355 11.77 -26.83 -6.54
C ALA A 355 11.39 -26.24 -5.17
N TRP A 356 11.64 -26.98 -4.09
CA TRP A 356 11.50 -26.46 -2.72
C TRP A 356 12.45 -25.30 -2.45
N TRP A 357 13.72 -25.46 -2.84
CA TRP A 357 14.71 -24.38 -2.74
C TRP A 357 14.26 -23.12 -3.48
N LEU A 358 13.78 -23.25 -4.72
CA LEU A 358 13.32 -22.11 -5.52
C LEU A 358 12.19 -21.34 -4.82
N VAL A 359 11.19 -22.04 -4.30
CA VAL A 359 10.05 -21.42 -3.60
C VAL A 359 10.53 -20.73 -2.32
N ILE A 360 11.30 -21.42 -1.48
CA ILE A 360 11.80 -20.86 -0.22
C ILE A 360 12.68 -19.63 -0.49
N ALA A 361 13.62 -19.72 -1.45
CA ALA A 361 14.48 -18.61 -1.82
C ALA A 361 13.68 -17.40 -2.33
N THR A 362 12.71 -17.63 -3.22
CA THR A 362 11.88 -16.56 -3.79
C THR A 362 11.05 -15.85 -2.73
N ILE A 363 10.40 -16.61 -1.84
CA ILE A 363 9.60 -16.05 -0.74
C ILE A 363 10.50 -15.33 0.28
N THR A 364 11.67 -15.88 0.59
CA THR A 364 12.64 -15.23 1.50
C THR A 364 13.10 -13.89 0.94
N VAL A 365 13.48 -13.83 -0.34
CA VAL A 365 13.83 -12.57 -1.02
C VAL A 365 12.65 -11.59 -0.99
N THR A 366 11.44 -12.07 -1.26
CA THR A 366 10.22 -11.24 -1.24
C THR A 366 10.02 -10.59 0.14
N VAL A 367 10.23 -11.32 1.23
CA VAL A 367 10.16 -10.76 2.61
C VAL A 367 11.32 -9.79 2.88
N LEU A 368 12.55 -10.14 2.48
CA LEU A 368 13.73 -9.29 2.71
C LEU A 368 13.59 -7.92 2.03
N ARG A 369 12.90 -7.86 0.89
CA ARG A 369 12.59 -6.62 0.16
C ARG A 369 11.68 -5.67 0.91
N MET A 370 10.99 -6.10 1.96
CA MET A 370 10.25 -5.22 2.87
C MET A 370 11.12 -4.05 3.37
N ARG A 371 12.43 -4.27 3.54
CA ARG A 371 13.41 -3.29 4.02
C ARG A 371 13.71 -2.14 3.04
N ILE A 372 13.38 -2.32 1.76
CA ILE A 372 13.66 -1.34 0.70
C ILE A 372 12.57 -0.26 0.65
N TRP A 373 11.38 -0.55 1.20
CA TRP A 373 10.21 0.31 1.05
C TRP A 373 9.83 1.00 2.36
N ASP A 374 9.75 2.32 2.33
CA ASP A 374 9.31 3.12 3.48
C ASP A 374 7.77 3.08 3.68
N SER A 375 7.02 2.74 2.63
CA SER A 375 5.55 2.73 2.68
C SER A 375 5.00 1.45 3.31
N ALA A 376 4.07 1.61 4.26
CA ALA A 376 3.47 0.51 5.01
C ALA A 376 2.72 -0.52 4.12
N VAL A 377 1.97 -0.06 3.11
CA VAL A 377 1.13 -0.96 2.29
C VAL A 377 1.97 -1.97 1.50
N PRO A 378 2.96 -1.55 0.68
CA PRO A 378 3.93 -2.47 0.07
C PRO A 378 4.62 -3.40 1.06
N SER A 379 5.06 -2.87 2.20
CA SER A 379 5.79 -3.64 3.21
C SER A 379 4.92 -4.72 3.84
N LEU A 380 3.63 -4.44 4.08
CA LEU A 380 2.66 -5.44 4.53
C LEU A 380 2.39 -6.52 3.48
N TRP A 381 2.36 -6.18 2.19
CA TRP A 381 2.26 -7.17 1.11
C TRP A 381 3.47 -8.11 1.10
N PHE A 382 4.69 -7.58 1.18
CA PHE A 382 5.91 -8.40 1.26
C PHE A 382 5.93 -9.29 2.51
N LEU A 383 5.52 -8.75 3.67
CA LEU A 383 5.41 -9.51 4.91
C LEU A 383 4.38 -10.64 4.81
N SER A 384 3.28 -10.43 4.07
CA SER A 384 2.22 -11.42 3.90
C SER A 384 2.62 -12.60 3.01
N ALA A 385 3.62 -12.44 2.13
CA ALA A 385 4.03 -13.45 1.14
C ALA A 385 4.27 -14.86 1.72
N PRO A 386 5.06 -15.07 2.80
CA PRO A 386 5.29 -16.40 3.37
C PRO A 386 4.02 -17.00 3.98
N PHE A 387 3.19 -16.18 4.63
CA PHE A 387 1.94 -16.63 5.24
C PHE A 387 0.94 -17.10 4.19
N VAL A 388 0.72 -16.28 3.16
CA VAL A 388 -0.22 -16.59 2.08
C VAL A 388 0.28 -17.79 1.29
N THR A 389 1.59 -17.89 1.03
CA THR A 389 2.16 -19.05 0.31
C THR A 389 2.01 -20.34 1.11
N ALA A 390 2.40 -20.34 2.39
CA ALA A 390 2.29 -21.53 3.24
C ALA A 390 0.84 -21.95 3.46
N LEU A 391 -0.07 -21.00 3.68
CA LEU A 391 -1.51 -21.27 3.81
C LEU A 391 -2.09 -21.86 2.52
N THR A 392 -1.75 -21.27 1.37
CA THR A 392 -2.25 -21.75 0.07
C THR A 392 -1.73 -23.15 -0.24
N LEU A 393 -0.45 -23.43 0.05
CA LEU A 393 0.12 -24.77 -0.09
C LEU A 393 -0.54 -25.79 0.87
N ALA A 394 -0.80 -25.40 2.12
CA ALA A 394 -1.51 -26.26 3.08
C ALA A 394 -2.91 -26.64 2.57
N VAL A 395 -3.67 -25.66 2.06
CA VAL A 395 -4.98 -25.92 1.45
C VAL A 395 -4.85 -26.80 0.20
N ALA A 396 -3.88 -26.52 -0.67
CA ALA A 396 -3.67 -27.29 -1.89
C ALA A 396 -3.29 -28.76 -1.62
N PHE A 397 -2.45 -29.01 -0.62
CA PHE A 397 -2.09 -30.36 -0.18
C PHE A 397 -3.25 -31.09 0.52
N ALA A 398 -4.04 -30.37 1.33
CA ALA A 398 -5.22 -30.94 1.97
C ALA A 398 -6.28 -31.38 0.94
N VAL A 399 -6.54 -30.54 -0.07
CA VAL A 399 -7.51 -30.84 -1.14
C VAL A 399 -7.05 -32.00 -2.03
N THR A 400 -5.75 -32.20 -2.21
CA THR A 400 -5.20 -33.31 -3.01
C THR A 400 -5.01 -34.61 -2.23
N GLY A 401 -5.30 -34.63 -0.92
CA GLY A 401 -5.16 -35.82 -0.09
C GLY A 401 -3.75 -36.08 0.44
N HIS A 402 -2.80 -35.16 0.22
CA HIS A 402 -1.43 -35.25 0.74
C HIS A 402 -1.36 -34.75 2.19
N LEU A 403 -1.91 -35.54 3.13
CA LEU A 403 -2.08 -35.14 4.52
C LEU A 403 -0.76 -34.82 5.23
N GLU A 404 0.32 -35.59 5.00
CA GLU A 404 1.62 -35.34 5.63
C GLU A 404 2.21 -33.99 5.20
N ALA A 405 2.26 -33.71 3.90
CA ALA A 405 2.71 -32.43 3.36
C ALA A 405 1.81 -31.26 3.85
N GLY A 406 0.49 -31.49 3.93
CA GLY A 406 -0.46 -30.54 4.50
C GLY A 406 -0.19 -30.23 5.98
N MET A 407 0.18 -31.24 6.78
CA MET A 407 0.56 -31.06 8.19
C MET A 407 1.84 -30.23 8.32
N TYR A 408 2.87 -30.53 7.52
CA TYR A 408 4.11 -29.73 7.52
C TYR A 408 3.88 -28.28 7.07
N ALA A 409 3.06 -28.07 6.03
CA ALA A 409 2.70 -26.72 5.59
C ALA A 409 1.91 -25.96 6.67
N THR A 410 0.99 -26.62 7.37
CA THR A 410 0.24 -26.04 8.49
C THR A 410 1.15 -25.72 9.67
N ALA A 411 2.11 -26.60 9.98
CA ALA A 411 3.13 -26.35 11.00
C ALA A 411 4.02 -25.15 10.62
N ALA A 412 4.35 -24.97 9.34
CA ALA A 412 5.07 -23.80 8.85
C ALA A 412 4.26 -22.51 9.04
N VAL A 413 2.94 -22.53 8.76
CA VAL A 413 2.05 -21.38 9.05
C VAL A 413 2.05 -21.04 10.54
N ALA A 414 1.94 -22.06 11.41
CA ALA A 414 1.98 -21.87 12.86
C ALA A 414 3.33 -21.28 13.31
N GLY A 415 4.44 -21.81 12.80
CA GLY A 415 5.80 -21.31 13.09
C GLY A 415 6.02 -19.86 12.64
N LEU A 416 5.57 -19.51 11.43
CA LEU A 416 5.61 -18.13 10.93
C LEU A 416 4.77 -17.19 11.79
N THR A 417 3.59 -17.64 12.24
CA THR A 417 2.69 -16.86 13.09
C THR A 417 3.34 -16.59 14.46
N MET A 418 3.96 -17.61 15.05
CA MET A 418 4.73 -17.46 16.28
C MET A 418 5.90 -16.50 16.10
N ALA A 419 6.64 -16.58 14.99
CA ALA A 419 7.73 -15.66 14.70
C ALA A 419 7.25 -14.21 14.59
N LEU A 420 6.11 -13.97 13.95
CA LEU A 420 5.50 -12.62 13.86
C LEU A 420 5.06 -12.09 15.23
N LEU A 421 4.44 -12.94 16.05
CA LEU A 421 4.05 -12.55 17.42
C LEU A 421 5.28 -12.19 18.27
N VAL A 422 6.32 -13.01 18.22
CA VAL A 422 7.59 -12.74 18.93
C VAL A 422 8.21 -11.44 18.42
N ALA A 423 8.28 -11.23 17.11
CA ALA A 423 8.79 -9.99 16.53
C ALA A 423 7.98 -8.75 16.97
N SER A 424 6.65 -8.87 17.10
CA SER A 424 5.80 -7.76 17.56
C SER A 424 6.08 -7.35 19.02
N VAL A 425 6.43 -8.33 19.87
CA VAL A 425 6.73 -8.08 21.29
C VAL A 425 8.14 -7.52 21.48
N LEU A 426 9.11 -8.01 20.69
CA LEU A 426 10.52 -7.62 20.81
C LEU A 426 10.82 -6.17 20.39
N LYS A 427 9.87 -5.45 19.79
CA LYS A 427 10.02 -4.07 19.28
C LYS A 427 11.36 -3.88 18.55
N PRO A 428 11.50 -4.43 17.33
CA PRO A 428 12.78 -4.50 16.64
C PRO A 428 13.42 -3.11 16.54
N ARG A 429 14.68 -3.02 16.98
CA ARG A 429 15.49 -1.80 16.88
C ARG A 429 15.95 -1.61 15.44
N GLU A 430 16.33 -0.39 15.11
CA GLU A 430 16.96 -0.11 13.83
C GLU A 430 18.21 -0.98 13.65
N LEU A 431 18.33 -1.58 12.46
CA LEU A 431 19.46 -2.41 12.11
C LEU A 431 20.72 -1.54 12.05
N THR A 432 21.78 -2.00 12.71
CA THR A 432 23.12 -1.40 12.58
C THR A 432 23.63 -1.52 11.13
N ILE A 433 24.50 -0.60 10.71
CA ILE A 433 25.11 -0.58 9.37
C ILE A 433 25.68 -1.96 8.95
N PRO A 434 26.50 -2.66 9.77
CA PRO A 434 27.02 -3.97 9.37
C PRO A 434 25.92 -5.04 9.21
N GLN A 435 24.89 -5.04 10.06
CA GLN A 435 23.78 -6.00 9.95
C GLN A 435 22.99 -5.81 8.65
N ARG A 436 22.73 -4.55 8.25
CA ARG A 436 22.10 -4.25 6.95
C ARG A 436 22.95 -4.84 5.81
N ARG A 437 24.27 -4.62 5.86
CA ARG A 437 25.20 -5.13 4.83
C ARG A 437 25.18 -6.65 4.71
N TYR A 438 25.15 -7.39 5.82
CA TYR A 438 25.07 -8.86 5.78
C TYR A 438 23.75 -9.36 5.18
N LEU A 439 22.63 -8.74 5.55
CA LEU A 439 21.33 -9.10 4.98
C LEU A 439 21.27 -8.80 3.48
N ASP A 440 21.88 -7.71 3.02
CA ASP A 440 21.92 -7.39 1.60
C ASP A 440 22.79 -8.38 0.82
N LEU A 441 23.91 -8.84 1.40
CA LEU A 441 24.73 -9.89 0.81
C LEU A 441 23.97 -11.22 0.74
N PHE A 442 23.21 -11.56 1.78
CA PHE A 442 22.36 -12.74 1.81
C PHE A 442 21.23 -12.69 0.77
N GLU A 443 20.54 -11.55 0.65
CA GLU A 443 19.50 -11.34 -0.36
C GLU A 443 20.08 -11.48 -1.78
N ASN A 444 21.24 -10.87 -2.05
CA ASN A 444 21.92 -10.98 -3.33
C ASN A 444 22.38 -12.41 -3.63
N ALA A 445 22.88 -13.14 -2.64
CA ALA A 445 23.24 -14.55 -2.81
C ALA A 445 22.02 -15.40 -3.20
N LEU A 446 20.87 -15.20 -2.55
CA LEU A 446 19.63 -15.88 -2.91
C LEU A 446 19.20 -15.54 -4.34
N LEU A 447 19.18 -14.25 -4.72
CA LEU A 447 18.83 -13.81 -6.08
C LEU A 447 19.72 -14.46 -7.16
N VAL A 448 21.03 -14.55 -6.92
CA VAL A 448 21.96 -15.21 -7.84
C VAL A 448 21.67 -16.71 -7.97
N THR A 449 21.23 -17.39 -6.91
CA THR A 449 20.88 -18.83 -6.98
C THR A 449 19.52 -19.11 -7.62
N ILE A 450 18.58 -18.16 -7.61
CA ILE A 450 17.24 -18.32 -8.17
C ILE A 450 17.29 -18.48 -9.69
N ALA A 451 18.07 -17.65 -10.40
CA ALA A 451 18.11 -17.67 -11.87
C ALA A 451 18.63 -19.02 -12.45
N PRO A 452 19.75 -19.59 -11.99
CA PRO A 452 20.18 -20.93 -12.39
C PRO A 452 19.15 -22.01 -12.04
N SER A 453 18.51 -21.90 -10.87
CA SER A 453 17.50 -22.87 -10.43
C SER A 453 16.29 -22.91 -11.36
N LEU A 454 15.82 -21.74 -11.80
CA LEU A 454 14.74 -21.61 -12.80
C LEU A 454 15.13 -22.28 -14.13
N LEU A 455 16.32 -21.98 -14.65
CA LEU A 455 16.79 -22.53 -15.93
C LEU A 455 16.95 -24.06 -15.88
N TRP A 456 17.36 -24.60 -14.73
CA TRP A 456 17.46 -26.02 -14.50
C TRP A 456 16.08 -26.71 -14.44
N LEU A 457 15.15 -26.19 -13.63
CA LEU A 457 13.80 -26.78 -13.48
C LEU A 457 12.97 -26.73 -14.76
N VAL A 458 13.13 -25.67 -15.54
CA VAL A 458 12.47 -25.56 -16.86
C VAL A 458 13.02 -26.60 -17.84
N GLY A 459 14.19 -27.19 -17.58
CA GLY A 459 14.82 -28.17 -18.45
C GLY A 459 15.60 -27.54 -19.62
N LEU A 460 15.88 -26.24 -19.57
CA LEU A 460 16.60 -25.54 -20.63
C LEU A 460 18.06 -26.02 -20.72
N VAL A 461 18.69 -26.26 -19.57
CA VAL A 461 20.06 -26.79 -19.49
C VAL A 461 20.14 -28.20 -20.08
N SER A 462 19.18 -29.07 -19.74
CA SER A 462 19.09 -30.41 -20.33
C SER A 462 18.81 -30.37 -21.83
N LEU A 463 18.00 -29.42 -22.30
CA LEU A 463 17.73 -29.22 -23.72
C LEU A 463 19.01 -28.84 -24.48
N ILE A 464 19.77 -27.87 -23.97
CA ILE A 464 21.05 -27.43 -24.58
C ILE A 464 22.06 -28.58 -24.59
N ARG A 465 22.20 -29.30 -23.46
CA ARG A 465 23.11 -30.44 -23.34
C ARG A 465 22.77 -31.55 -24.33
N ASN A 466 21.49 -31.87 -24.50
CA ASN A 466 21.05 -32.96 -25.36
C ASN A 466 21.00 -32.56 -26.84
N ARG A 467 20.87 -31.27 -27.17
CA ARG A 467 20.96 -30.78 -28.56
C ARG A 467 22.37 -30.78 -29.13
N GLY A 468 23.41 -30.77 -28.28
CA GLY A 468 24.81 -30.91 -28.73
C GLY A 468 25.23 -32.34 -29.09
N ALA A 469 24.32 -33.32 -29.00
CA ALA A 469 24.58 -34.74 -29.27
C ALA A 469 23.87 -35.27 -30.54
N ILE A 470 23.36 -34.36 -31.38
CA ILE A 470 22.86 -34.63 -32.75
C ILE A 470 23.78 -33.86 -33.69
#